data_AF-A0A7S0WJ52-F1
#
_entry.id   AF-A0A7S0WJ52-F1
#
_cell.length_a   1.000
_cell.length_b   1.000
_cell.length_c   1.000
_cell.angle_alpha   90.00
_cell.angle_beta   90.00
_cell.angle_gamma   90.00
#
_symmetry.space_group_name_H-M   'P 1'
#
loop_
_entity.id
_entity.type
_entity.pdbx_description
1 polymer ?
#
loop_
_entity_poly.entity_id
_entity_poly.type
_entity_poly.pdbx_seq_one_letter_code
_entity_poly.pdbx_strand_id
1 'polypeptide(L)'
;LDVLNFDFLDPPGRPALEEALRVLFLLDALDADGNLTSTGRLMSVLPLEPALARCLLAARDLKCLHEMITIAALLSTEHVFAHGQGPGDAGGPGQRPQPGGGTDPRRGPREALKALMAEGAGDHVLLLRCWDAWESAGCSKEAARQLGLDLKGMGWGRG
;
A
#
# COMPACT_ATOMS: atom_id res chain seq x y z
N LEU A 1 8.74 14.59 27.25
CA LEU A 1 9.86 14.47 26.30
C LEU A 1 9.92 15.78 25.55
N ASP A 2 10.99 16.56 25.66
CA ASP A 2 11.10 17.85 24.95
C ASP A 2 11.77 17.63 23.60
N VAL A 3 10.96 17.36 22.58
CA VAL A 3 11.44 17.02 21.23
C VAL A 3 12.08 18.22 20.52
N LEU A 4 11.72 19.44 20.92
CA LEU A 4 12.26 20.69 20.34
C LEU A 4 13.70 20.98 20.80
N ASN A 5 14.07 20.47 21.98
CA ASN A 5 15.41 20.62 22.56
C ASN A 5 16.20 19.30 22.54
N PHE A 6 15.77 18.32 21.74
CA PHE A 6 16.49 17.05 21.59
C PHE A 6 17.80 17.27 20.84
N ASP A 7 18.89 16.69 21.34
CA ASP A 7 20.23 16.84 20.79
C ASP A 7 20.44 15.90 19.58
N PHE A 8 19.84 16.29 18.45
CA PHE A 8 20.02 15.59 17.18
C PHE A 8 21.44 15.81 16.64
N LEU A 9 22.05 14.75 16.08
CA LEU A 9 23.33 14.85 15.37
C LEU A 9 23.25 15.81 14.15
N ASP A 10 22.09 15.81 13.48
CA ASP A 10 21.70 16.79 12.48
C ASP A 10 20.20 17.09 12.68
N PRO A 11 19.84 18.23 13.31
CA PRO A 11 18.46 18.49 13.69
C PRO A 11 17.58 18.72 12.45
N PRO A 12 16.39 18.10 12.38
CA PRO A 12 15.44 18.43 11.33
C PRO A 12 15.05 19.91 11.43
N GLY A 13 14.77 20.54 10.29
CA GLY A 13 14.25 21.90 10.27
C GLY A 13 12.96 22.01 11.10
N ARG A 14 12.81 23.09 11.87
CA ARG A 14 11.62 23.33 12.72
C ARG A 14 10.28 23.06 11.99
N PRO A 15 10.07 23.48 10.72
CA PRO A 15 8.81 23.22 10.02
C PRO A 15 8.52 21.72 9.83
N ALA A 16 9.54 20.89 9.64
CA ALA A 16 9.37 19.45 9.48
C ALA A 16 8.94 18.79 10.80
N LEU A 17 9.51 19.26 11.92
CA LEU A 17 9.13 18.78 13.25
C LEU A 17 7.70 19.21 13.63
N GLU A 18 7.34 20.46 13.33
CA GLU A 18 5.98 20.97 13.52
C GLU A 18 4.95 20.18 12.70
N GLU A 19 5.25 19.87 11.44
CA GLU A 19 4.37 19.06 10.60
C GLU A 19 4.25 17.63 11.11
N ALA A 20 5.34 17.00 11.56
CA ALA A 20 5.30 15.67 12.15
C ALA A 20 4.41 15.63 13.40
N LEU A 21 4.53 16.62 14.29
CA LEU A 21 3.67 16.75 15.49
C LEU A 21 2.20 16.97 15.09
N ARG A 22 1.94 17.80 14.09
CA ARG A 22 0.60 18.04 13.55
C ARG A 22 -0.04 16.78 13.02
N VAL A 23 0.69 16.00 12.23
CA VAL A 23 0.22 14.71 11.69
C VAL A 23 -0.09 13.74 12.82
N LEU A 24 0.79 13.61 13.82
CA LEU A 24 0.56 12.73 14.97
C LEU A 24 -0.66 13.15 15.80
N PHE A 25 -0.89 14.45 15.96
CA PHE A 25 -2.11 14.96 16.59
C PHE A 25 -3.37 14.59 15.78
N LEU A 26 -3.35 14.78 14.46
CA LEU A 26 -4.48 14.42 13.57
C LEU A 26 -4.78 12.92 13.53
N LEU A 27 -3.81 12.07 13.82
CA LEU A 27 -3.97 10.61 13.89
C LEU A 27 -4.47 10.14 15.27
N ASP A 28 -4.80 11.05 16.18
CA ASP A 28 -5.10 10.79 17.59
C ASP A 28 -3.93 10.14 18.36
N ALA A 29 -2.70 10.24 17.86
CA ALA A 29 -1.53 9.68 18.53
C ALA A 29 -1.06 10.58 19.68
N LEU A 30 -1.28 11.89 19.57
CA LEU A 30 -0.99 12.90 20.59
C LEU A 30 -2.28 13.60 21.04
N ASP A 31 -2.33 14.01 22.31
CA ASP A 31 -3.36 14.90 22.83
C ASP A 31 -3.01 16.39 22.63
N ALA A 32 -3.90 17.29 23.07
CA ALA A 32 -3.73 18.74 22.93
C ALA A 32 -2.54 19.30 23.72
N ASP A 33 -2.08 18.57 24.74
CA ASP A 33 -0.93 18.92 25.56
C ASP A 33 0.38 18.31 25.00
N GLY A 34 0.29 17.57 23.88
CA GLY A 34 1.43 16.92 23.21
C GLY A 34 1.86 15.60 23.85
N ASN A 35 1.03 14.98 24.70
CA ASN A 35 1.33 13.69 25.31
C ASN A 35 0.79 12.54 24.45
N LEU A 36 1.45 11.38 24.53
CA LEU A 36 1.00 10.17 23.85
C LEU A 36 -0.35 9.68 24.42
N THR A 37 -1.30 9.45 23.53
CA THR A 37 -2.58 8.82 23.87
C THR A 37 -2.43 7.29 24.02
N SER A 38 -3.50 6.59 24.42
CA SER A 38 -3.53 5.13 24.39
C SER A 38 -3.36 4.58 22.97
N THR A 39 -3.98 5.23 21.98
CA THR A 39 -3.83 4.93 20.55
C THR A 39 -2.38 5.15 20.10
N GLY A 40 -1.78 6.30 20.45
CA GLY A 40 -0.39 6.62 20.12
C GLY A 40 0.61 5.61 20.69
N ARG A 41 0.38 5.13 21.92
CA ARG A 41 1.18 4.04 22.51
C ARG A 41 1.08 2.75 21.72
N LEU A 42 -0.13 2.35 21.28
CA LEU A 42 -0.29 1.16 20.46
C LEU A 42 0.36 1.33 19.09
N MET A 43 0.22 2.50 18.46
CA MET A 43 0.87 2.82 17.18
C MET A 43 2.39 2.71 17.29
N SER A 44 2.99 3.21 18.38
CA SER A 44 4.46 3.19 18.57
C SER A 44 5.08 1.79 18.69
N VAL A 45 4.28 0.75 18.92
CA VAL A 45 4.75 -0.65 19.00
C VAL A 45 4.79 -1.30 17.62
N LEU A 46 4.03 -0.77 16.64
CA LEU A 46 3.96 -1.34 15.30
C LEU A 46 5.13 -0.83 14.43
N PRO A 47 5.84 -1.71 13.72
CA PRO A 47 6.93 -1.32 12.81
C PRO A 47 6.38 -0.81 11.47
N LEU A 48 5.45 0.15 11.54
CA LEU A 48 4.73 0.69 10.39
C LEU A 48 4.71 2.21 10.45
N GLU A 49 4.45 2.84 9.31
CA GLU A 49 4.19 4.27 9.28
C GLU A 49 2.97 4.63 10.14
N PRO A 50 2.97 5.80 10.81
CA PRO A 50 1.89 6.18 11.73
C PRO A 50 0.48 6.10 11.11
N ALA A 51 0.33 6.50 9.84
CA ALA A 51 -0.95 6.42 9.15
C ALA A 51 -1.45 4.97 8.99
N LEU A 52 -0.56 4.06 8.58
CA LEU A 52 -0.88 2.63 8.44
C LEU A 52 -1.16 1.97 9.80
N ALA A 53 -0.38 2.31 10.82
CA ALA A 53 -0.62 1.87 12.19
C ALA A 53 -2.01 2.30 12.68
N ARG A 54 -2.41 3.55 12.43
CA ARG A 54 -3.74 4.07 12.78
C ARG A 54 -4.86 3.33 12.03
N CYS A 55 -4.67 3.08 10.74
CA CYS A 55 -5.62 2.33 9.92
C CYS A 55 -5.81 0.89 10.42
N LEU A 56 -4.74 0.19 10.82
CA LEU A 56 -4.84 -1.15 11.41
C LEU A 56 -5.62 -1.16 12.73
N LEU A 57 -5.37 -0.19 13.61
CA LEU A 57 -6.12 -0.06 14.86
C LEU A 57 -7.60 0.20 14.59
N ALA A 58 -7.93 1.06 13.61
CA ALA A 58 -9.31 1.29 13.20
C ALA A 58 -9.95 0.04 12.56
N ALA A 59 -9.21 -0.69 11.73
CA ALA A 59 -9.68 -1.89 11.05
C ALA A 59 -10.04 -3.03 12.04
N ARG A 60 -9.31 -3.11 13.16
CA ARG A 60 -9.68 -4.01 14.27
C ARG A 60 -11.09 -3.71 14.80
N ASP A 61 -11.40 -2.44 15.00
CA ASP A 61 -12.69 -2.02 15.56
C ASP A 61 -13.82 -2.13 14.51
N LEU A 62 -13.49 -1.95 13.23
CA LEU A 62 -14.40 -2.14 12.08
C LEU A 62 -14.51 -3.60 11.60
N LYS A 63 -13.79 -4.54 12.22
CA LYS A 63 -13.76 -5.97 11.89
C LYS A 63 -13.27 -6.30 10.47
N CYS A 64 -12.42 -5.47 9.89
CA CYS A 64 -11.76 -5.68 8.59
C CYS A 64 -10.22 -5.74 8.73
N LEU A 65 -9.76 -6.30 9.85
CA LEU A 65 -8.33 -6.35 10.17
C LEU A 65 -7.55 -7.22 9.19
N HIS A 66 -8.14 -8.32 8.72
CA HIS A 66 -7.46 -9.24 7.80
C HIS A 66 -7.16 -8.53 6.46
N GLU A 67 -8.16 -7.87 5.88
CA GLU A 67 -8.05 -7.10 4.65
C GLU A 67 -7.04 -5.96 4.80
N MET A 68 -7.06 -5.24 5.93
CA MET A 68 -6.13 -4.15 6.18
C MET A 68 -4.69 -4.63 6.37
N ILE A 69 -4.47 -5.80 7.00
CA ILE A 69 -3.14 -6.41 7.10
C ILE A 69 -2.63 -6.79 5.71
N THR A 70 -3.47 -7.40 4.88
CA THR A 70 -3.11 -7.75 3.50
C THR A 70 -2.72 -6.49 2.71
N ILE A 71 -3.50 -5.42 2.81
CA ILE A 71 -3.17 -4.14 2.17
C ILE A 71 -1.85 -3.57 2.72
N ALA A 72 -1.65 -3.56 4.05
CA ALA A 72 -0.42 -3.07 4.66
C ALA A 72 0.81 -3.89 4.21
N ALA A 73 0.67 -5.21 4.10
CA ALA A 73 1.72 -6.08 3.60
C ALA A 73 2.06 -5.75 2.14
N LEU A 74 1.05 -5.63 1.26
CA LEU A 74 1.25 -5.30 -0.15
C LEU A 74 1.85 -3.92 -0.37
N LEU A 75 1.45 -2.91 0.42
CA LEU A 75 2.04 -1.57 0.39
C LEU A 75 3.49 -1.53 0.89
N SER A 76 3.89 -2.51 1.70
CA SER A 76 5.28 -2.64 2.18
C SER A 76 6.19 -3.34 1.18
N THR A 77 5.65 -3.83 0.05
CA THR A 77 6.42 -4.45 -1.02
C THR A 77 6.84 -3.43 -2.08
N GLU A 78 8.01 -3.62 -2.70
CA GLU A 78 8.49 -2.69 -3.72
C GLU A 78 7.63 -2.70 -5.00
N HIS A 79 7.15 -3.88 -5.41
CA HIS A 79 6.43 -4.07 -6.66
C HIS A 79 5.35 -5.15 -6.53
N VAL A 80 4.07 -4.75 -6.61
CA VAL A 80 2.93 -5.69 -6.68
C VAL A 80 2.60 -6.07 -8.11
N PHE A 81 2.72 -5.12 -9.04
CA PHE A 81 2.45 -5.33 -10.46
C PHE A 81 3.73 -5.64 -11.22
N ALA A 82 3.64 -6.54 -12.20
CA ALA A 82 4.73 -6.76 -13.13
C ALA A 82 4.97 -5.51 -13.98
N HIS A 83 6.20 -5.31 -14.44
CA HIS A 83 6.60 -4.13 -15.19
C HIS A 83 5.66 -3.84 -16.38
N GLY A 84 5.05 -2.65 -16.38
CA GLY A 84 4.15 -2.22 -17.46
C GLY A 84 2.72 -2.74 -17.34
N GLN A 85 2.36 -3.41 -16.24
CA GLN A 85 1.01 -3.91 -15.97
C GLN A 85 0.21 -3.03 -15.01
N GLY A 86 0.88 -2.17 -14.23
CA GLY A 86 0.23 -1.40 -13.17
C GLY A 86 -0.79 -0.37 -13.69
N PRO A 87 -1.73 0.09 -12.84
CA PRO A 87 -2.73 1.10 -13.18
C PRO A 87 -2.13 2.41 -13.73
N GLY A 88 -0.93 2.79 -13.28
CA GLY A 88 -0.18 3.95 -13.76
C GLY A 88 0.60 3.73 -15.07
N ASP A 89 0.84 2.48 -15.45
CA ASP A 89 1.62 2.13 -16.66
C ASP A 89 0.76 2.07 -17.93
N ALA A 90 -0.54 2.33 -17.80
CA ALA A 90 -1.50 2.31 -18.90
C ALA A 90 -1.23 3.39 -19.97
N GLY A 91 -0.37 4.39 -19.72
CA GLY A 91 -0.24 5.57 -20.57
C GLY A 91 1.16 6.18 -20.74
N GLY A 92 2.26 5.46 -20.47
CA GLY A 92 3.61 6.02 -20.67
C GLY A 92 3.86 6.49 -22.12
N PRO A 93 4.52 7.66 -22.34
CA PRO A 93 4.82 8.20 -23.66
C PRO A 93 5.88 7.35 -24.37
N GLY A 94 5.42 6.25 -24.97
CA GLY A 94 6.26 5.26 -25.65
C GLY A 94 5.47 4.19 -26.39
N GLN A 95 4.13 4.18 -26.27
CA GLN A 95 3.27 3.32 -27.09
C GLN A 95 3.24 3.83 -28.53
N ARG A 96 4.27 3.49 -29.31
CA ARG A 96 4.09 3.38 -30.76
C ARG A 96 3.14 2.20 -31.01
N PRO A 97 2.03 2.40 -31.73
CA PRO A 97 1.31 1.27 -32.31
C PRO A 97 2.33 0.44 -33.10
N GLN A 98 2.54 -0.82 -32.72
CA GLN A 98 3.37 -1.69 -33.56
C GLN A 98 2.59 -1.94 -34.85
N PRO A 99 3.13 -1.59 -36.03
CA PRO A 99 2.49 -1.91 -37.30
C PRO A 99 2.73 -3.39 -37.56
N GLY A 100 1.84 -4.23 -37.05
CA GLY A 100 1.89 -5.68 -37.19
C GLY A 100 0.92 -6.32 -36.22
N GLY A 101 -0.08 -7.06 -36.72
CA GLY A 101 -1.16 -7.68 -35.95
C GLY A 101 -0.72 -8.84 -35.05
N GLY A 102 0.31 -8.65 -34.23
CA GLY A 102 0.65 -9.54 -33.13
C GLY A 102 -0.18 -9.20 -31.90
N THR A 103 -0.73 -10.22 -31.23
CA THR A 103 -1.38 -10.05 -29.92
C THR A 103 -0.34 -9.64 -28.89
N ASP A 104 -0.43 -8.42 -28.33
CA ASP A 104 0.42 -8.00 -27.21
C ASP A 104 0.21 -8.98 -26.04
N PRO A 105 1.25 -9.72 -25.58
CA PRO A 105 1.13 -10.67 -24.49
C PRO A 105 0.71 -10.04 -23.16
N ARG A 106 0.79 -8.71 -23.04
CA ARG A 106 0.39 -7.92 -21.86
C ARG A 106 -1.09 -7.56 -21.87
N ARG A 107 -1.79 -7.78 -23.00
CA ARG A 107 -3.20 -7.41 -23.15
C ARG A 107 -4.10 -8.17 -22.18
N GLY A 108 -3.94 -9.49 -22.08
CA GLY A 108 -4.73 -10.33 -21.18
C GLY A 108 -4.61 -9.89 -19.71
N PRO A 109 -3.39 -9.76 -19.17
CA PRO A 109 -3.18 -9.25 -17.82
C PRO A 109 -3.76 -7.86 -17.55
N ARG A 110 -3.63 -6.92 -18.50
CA ARG A 110 -4.24 -5.59 -18.39
C ARG A 110 -5.76 -5.64 -18.36
N GLU A 111 -6.37 -6.51 -19.18
CA GLU A 111 -7.83 -6.69 -19.18
C GLU A 111 -8.31 -7.31 -17.86
N ALA A 112 -7.56 -8.26 -17.30
CA ALA A 112 -7.85 -8.83 -15.98
C ALA A 112 -7.79 -7.79 -14.85
N LEU A 113 -6.73 -6.96 -14.81
CA LEU A 113 -6.61 -5.88 -13.82
C LEU A 113 -7.72 -4.84 -13.97
N LYS A 114 -8.07 -4.46 -15.20
CA LYS A 114 -9.21 -3.56 -15.46
C LYS A 114 -10.53 -4.15 -15.00
N ALA A 115 -10.73 -5.46 -15.18
CA ALA A 115 -11.93 -6.13 -14.70
C ALA A 115 -12.01 -6.10 -13.17
N LEU A 116 -10.89 -6.31 -12.46
CA LEU A 116 -10.85 -6.17 -11.00
C LEU A 116 -11.14 -4.73 -10.52
N MET A 117 -10.76 -3.72 -11.31
CA MET A 117 -11.01 -2.31 -11.02
C MET A 117 -12.42 -1.81 -11.44
N ALA A 118 -13.19 -2.62 -12.18
CA ALA A 118 -14.41 -2.18 -12.87
C ALA A 118 -15.52 -1.60 -11.96
N GLU A 119 -15.47 -1.87 -10.66
CA GLU A 119 -16.41 -1.32 -9.68
C GLU A 119 -16.06 0.11 -9.21
N GLY A 120 -15.03 0.74 -9.79
CA GLY A 120 -14.62 2.10 -9.44
C GLY A 120 -13.98 2.20 -8.05
N ALA A 121 -13.53 1.08 -7.49
CA ALA A 121 -12.84 1.06 -6.23
C ALA A 121 -11.39 1.59 -6.38
N GLY A 122 -10.90 2.32 -5.38
CA GLY A 122 -9.55 2.89 -5.40
C GLY A 122 -8.44 1.83 -5.37
N ASP A 123 -7.18 2.27 -5.55
CA ASP A 123 -6.03 1.38 -5.73
C ASP A 123 -5.84 0.38 -4.58
N HIS A 124 -6.12 0.75 -3.31
CA HIS A 124 -6.02 -0.18 -2.18
C HIS A 124 -7.01 -1.34 -2.27
N VAL A 125 -8.21 -1.09 -2.80
CA VAL A 125 -9.19 -2.16 -3.02
C VAL A 125 -8.78 -3.03 -4.20
N LEU A 126 -8.16 -2.44 -5.23
CA LEU A 126 -7.55 -3.22 -6.31
C LEU A 126 -6.47 -4.16 -5.79
N LEU A 127 -5.59 -3.70 -4.88
CA LEU A 127 -4.58 -4.56 -4.25
C LEU A 127 -5.20 -5.77 -3.55
N LEU A 128 -6.26 -5.54 -2.76
CA LEU A 128 -6.99 -6.61 -2.09
C LEU A 128 -7.64 -7.58 -3.08
N ARG A 129 -8.29 -7.07 -4.13
CA ARG A 129 -8.90 -7.91 -5.18
C ARG A 129 -7.88 -8.74 -5.94
N CYS A 130 -6.71 -8.18 -6.21
CA CYS A 130 -5.58 -8.89 -6.82
C CYS A 130 -5.11 -10.03 -5.91
N TRP A 131 -5.02 -9.77 -4.60
CA TRP A 131 -4.71 -10.80 -3.61
C TRP A 131 -5.75 -11.92 -3.62
N ASP A 132 -7.03 -11.60 -3.46
CA ASP A 132 -8.12 -12.58 -3.41
C ASP A 132 -8.19 -13.41 -4.71
N ALA A 133 -8.01 -12.77 -5.86
CA ALA A 133 -7.99 -13.44 -7.16
C ALA A 133 -6.78 -14.39 -7.31
N TRP A 134 -5.62 -14.00 -6.79
CA TRP A 134 -4.42 -14.85 -6.83
C TRP A 134 -4.52 -16.01 -5.83
N GLU A 135 -5.06 -15.75 -4.64
CA GLU A 135 -5.26 -16.75 -3.59
C GLU A 135 -6.28 -17.80 -4.03
N SER A 136 -7.44 -17.38 -4.56
CA SER A 136 -8.46 -18.30 -5.09
C SER A 136 -7.98 -19.13 -6.29
N ALA A 137 -6.97 -18.65 -7.03
CA ALA A 137 -6.30 -19.38 -8.10
C ALA A 137 -5.14 -20.29 -7.60
N GLY A 138 -5.02 -20.50 -6.29
CA GLY A 138 -4.06 -21.40 -5.67
C GLY A 138 -2.65 -20.84 -5.54
N CYS A 139 -2.47 -19.52 -5.54
CA CYS A 139 -1.18 -18.84 -5.40
C CYS A 139 -0.11 -19.27 -6.42
N SER A 140 -0.54 -19.64 -7.64
CA SER A 140 0.37 -20.17 -8.67
C SER A 140 1.11 -19.07 -9.46
N LYS A 141 2.23 -19.45 -10.08
CA LYS A 141 3.01 -18.58 -10.97
C LYS A 141 2.24 -18.20 -12.22
N GLU A 142 1.46 -19.15 -12.73
CA GLU A 142 0.59 -18.98 -13.87
C GLU A 142 -0.53 -17.98 -13.56
N ALA A 143 -1.17 -18.09 -12.38
CA ALA A 143 -2.18 -17.14 -11.94
C ALA A 143 -1.63 -15.72 -11.79
N ALA A 144 -0.47 -15.55 -11.14
CA ALA A 144 0.18 -14.24 -11.02
C ALA A 144 0.46 -13.62 -12.39
N ARG A 145 0.94 -14.41 -13.36
CA ARG A 145 1.16 -13.94 -14.74
C ARG A 145 -0.13 -13.53 -15.43
N GLN A 146 -1.21 -14.29 -15.26
CA GLN A 146 -2.52 -13.98 -15.84
C GLN A 146 -3.12 -12.70 -15.27
N LEU A 147 -2.85 -12.40 -14.01
CA LEU A 147 -3.28 -11.18 -13.33
C LEU A 147 -2.30 -10.01 -13.46
N GLY A 148 -1.14 -10.22 -14.12
CA GLY A 148 -0.13 -9.17 -14.29
C GLY A 148 0.61 -8.78 -13.01
N LEU A 149 0.67 -9.71 -12.05
CA LEU A 149 1.28 -9.50 -10.73
C LEU A 149 2.74 -9.93 -10.71
N ASP A 150 3.54 -9.26 -9.88
CA ASP A 150 4.92 -9.66 -9.59
C ASP A 150 4.94 -10.72 -8.48
N LEU A 151 5.54 -11.87 -8.78
CA LEU A 151 5.58 -12.99 -7.85
C LEU A 151 6.39 -12.73 -6.58
N LYS A 152 7.44 -11.91 -6.67
CA LYS A 152 8.23 -11.62 -5.48
C LYS A 152 7.37 -10.81 -4.53
N GLY A 153 6.75 -9.72 -5.02
CA GLY A 153 5.81 -8.91 -4.25
C GLY A 153 4.70 -9.73 -3.60
N MET A 154 4.01 -10.57 -4.37
CA MET A 154 2.93 -11.41 -3.84
C MET A 154 3.39 -12.45 -2.81
N GLY A 155 4.65 -12.92 -2.91
CA GLY A 155 5.22 -13.87 -1.96
C GLY A 155 5.44 -13.30 -0.55
N TRP A 156 5.64 -11.99 -0.41
CA TRP A 156 5.84 -11.34 0.89
C TRP A 156 4.56 -11.29 1.73
N GLY A 157 3.38 -11.25 1.12
CA GLY A 157 2.10 -11.19 1.83
C GLY A 157 1.70 -12.46 2.59
N ARG A 158 2.48 -13.56 2.46
CA ARG A 158 2.22 -14.83 3.16
C ARG A 158 3.06 -15.04 4.43
N GLY A 159 4.01 -14.15 4.72
CA GLY A 159 5.01 -14.28 5.80
C GLY A 159 4.52 -13.83 7.16
#